data_AF-B1G3S2-F1
#
_entry.id   AF-B1G3S2-F1
#
_cell.length_a   1.000
_cell.length_b   1.000
_cell.length_c   1.000
_cell.angle_alpha   90.00
_cell.angle_beta   90.00
_cell.angle_gamma   90.00
#
_symmetry.space_group_name_H-M   'P 1'
#
loop_
_entity.id
_entity.type
_entity.pdbx_description
1 polymer ?
#
loop_
_entity_poly.entity_id
_entity_poly.type
_entity_poly.pdbx_seq_one_letter_code
_entity_poly.pdbx_strand_id
1 'polypeptide(L)'
;MAYDYMTRIAFNRPVTEKEALRRVDVRKPVADEAADAYTVFGMNDTYLEICDASFFQVGWCLMAFLVGFPVLLFLAISNAMDSIEVPAAIVRNGDAAWFSASGWALCAVALAGCAFTIVLLLKDCFNYRHKSVRFNRRTRMVYAFRHNGPGGVVQVPWDKAFFYVHRQASNSMMGGAPTMMRCLVLDDTSKVVNTFSFGLRTVNGANESSEYGRQVLYQVQANFEFIRRYMEEGRTAVPPVKKYLPREPSLRNSMSVWFYGLGDIGRASSALRAFSFVMSGPVFLLSVLHYIAQLTSREPVWPAEVEVACRDTSAAPLARA
;
A
#
# COMPACT_ATOMS: atom_id res chain seq x y z
N MET A 1 -18.91 -4.32 0.60
CA MET A 1 -17.83 -3.30 0.57
C MET A 1 -16.56 -3.97 1.08
N ALA A 2 -15.39 -3.53 0.65
CA ALA A 2 -14.11 -4.02 1.18
C ALA A 2 -13.11 -2.88 1.39
N TYR A 3 -12.12 -3.15 2.23
CA TYR A 3 -10.96 -2.30 2.44
C TYR A 3 -9.76 -2.86 1.68
N ASP A 4 -9.18 -2.02 0.84
CA ASP A 4 -7.86 -2.22 0.25
C ASP A 4 -6.86 -1.39 1.07
N TYR A 5 -6.23 -2.05 2.04
CA TYR A 5 -5.49 -1.43 3.14
C TYR A 5 -6.34 -0.40 3.92
N MET A 6 -6.13 0.89 3.65
CA MET A 6 -6.88 2.03 4.23
C MET A 6 -7.96 2.59 3.28
N THR A 7 -8.01 2.12 2.04
CA THR A 7 -8.94 2.60 1.02
C THR A 7 -10.25 1.81 1.07
N ARG A 8 -11.36 2.49 1.31
CA ARG A 8 -12.69 1.87 1.26
C ARG A 8 -13.23 1.82 -0.16
N ILE A 9 -13.68 0.65 -0.62
CA ILE A 9 -14.28 0.47 -1.95
C ILE A 9 -15.63 -0.25 -1.82
N ALA A 10 -16.65 0.34 -2.44
CA ALA A 10 -17.97 -0.25 -2.53
C ALA A 10 -18.03 -1.31 -3.65
N PHE A 11 -18.70 -2.42 -3.36
CA PHE A 11 -18.98 -3.52 -4.29
C PHE A 11 -20.42 -3.48 -4.75
N ASN A 12 -20.74 -4.25 -5.80
CA ASN A 12 -22.06 -4.37 -6.40
C ASN A 12 -22.61 -3.04 -6.96
N ARG A 13 -21.70 -2.17 -7.39
CA ARG A 13 -22.01 -0.91 -8.07
C ARG A 13 -21.46 -0.91 -9.50
N PRO A 14 -22.04 -0.14 -10.42
CA PRO A 14 -21.43 0.10 -11.71
C PRO A 14 -20.11 0.88 -11.56
N VAL A 15 -19.28 0.82 -12.60
CA VAL A 15 -18.09 1.67 -12.74
C VAL A 15 -18.53 3.13 -12.82
N THR A 16 -17.90 3.99 -12.03
CA THR A 16 -18.21 5.43 -12.03
C THR A 16 -17.62 6.08 -13.28
N GLU A 17 -18.23 7.15 -13.79
CA GLU A 17 -17.71 7.92 -14.94
C GLU A 17 -16.25 8.36 -14.74
N LYS A 18 -15.88 8.83 -13.54
CA LYS A 18 -14.48 9.17 -13.21
C LYS A 18 -13.51 7.99 -13.34
N GLU A 19 -13.96 6.78 -13.04
CA GLU A 19 -13.16 5.56 -13.18
C GLU A 19 -13.07 5.14 -14.65
N ALA A 20 -14.18 5.25 -15.39
CA ALA A 20 -14.24 5.01 -16.83
C ALA A 20 -13.31 5.94 -17.63
N LEU A 21 -13.28 7.23 -17.30
CA LEU A 21 -12.42 8.23 -17.94
C LEU A 21 -10.93 7.98 -17.72
N ARG A 22 -10.56 7.35 -16.59
CA ARG A 22 -9.17 7.01 -16.23
C ARG A 22 -8.79 5.59 -16.60
N ARG A 23 -9.67 4.87 -17.33
CA ARG A 23 -9.43 3.51 -17.77
C ARG A 23 -8.22 3.47 -18.69
N VAL A 24 -7.39 2.45 -18.48
CA VAL A 24 -6.25 2.14 -19.31
C VAL A 24 -6.60 0.96 -20.23
N ASP A 25 -6.30 1.11 -21.52
CA ASP A 25 -6.45 0.05 -22.51
C ASP A 25 -5.18 -0.80 -22.55
N VAL A 26 -5.29 -2.08 -22.22
CA VAL A 26 -4.14 -3.02 -22.20
C VAL A 26 -3.51 -3.22 -23.58
N ARG A 27 -4.24 -2.91 -24.66
CA ARG A 27 -3.75 -3.08 -26.04
C ARG A 27 -3.01 -1.86 -26.57
N LYS A 28 -3.03 -0.75 -25.86
CA LYS A 28 -2.40 0.51 -26.29
C LYS A 28 -1.28 0.90 -25.33
N PRO A 29 -0.17 1.46 -25.84
CA PRO A 29 0.83 2.07 -24.98
C PRO A 29 0.21 3.16 -24.11
N VAL A 30 0.60 3.19 -22.85
CA VAL A 30 0.07 4.14 -21.84
C VAL A 30 1.09 5.24 -21.54
N ALA A 31 2.37 4.91 -21.69
CA ALA A 31 3.50 5.79 -21.58
C ALA A 31 4.55 5.39 -22.62
N ASP A 32 5.41 6.34 -23.00
CA ASP A 32 6.49 6.09 -23.95
C ASP A 32 7.60 5.23 -23.32
N GLU A 33 7.83 5.40 -22.02
CA GLU A 33 8.80 4.63 -21.26
C GLU A 33 8.12 3.55 -20.39
N ALA A 34 8.83 2.45 -20.18
CA ALA A 34 8.48 1.40 -19.25
C ALA A 34 9.45 1.44 -18.05
N ALA A 35 8.94 1.43 -16.82
CA ALA A 35 9.76 1.43 -15.62
C ALA A 35 9.27 0.42 -14.58
N ASP A 36 10.16 -0.39 -14.02
CA ASP A 36 9.81 -1.33 -12.94
C ASP A 36 9.46 -0.61 -11.62
N ALA A 37 9.97 0.62 -11.45
CA ALA A 37 9.74 1.50 -10.30
C ALA A 37 10.01 0.84 -8.94
N TYR A 38 10.89 -0.18 -8.90
CA TYR A 38 11.21 -0.97 -7.72
C TYR A 38 9.98 -1.66 -7.08
N THR A 39 9.09 -2.18 -7.92
CA THR A 39 7.83 -2.83 -7.50
C THR A 39 7.84 -4.36 -7.66
N VAL A 40 8.91 -4.93 -8.21
CA VAL A 40 8.94 -6.33 -8.68
C VAL A 40 9.53 -7.27 -7.63
N PHE A 41 8.80 -8.31 -7.23
CA PHE A 41 9.28 -9.39 -6.34
C PHE A 41 9.94 -10.55 -7.08
N GLY A 42 9.61 -10.73 -8.36
CA GLY A 42 10.13 -11.83 -9.17
C GLY A 42 9.62 -11.72 -10.60
N MET A 43 10.44 -12.19 -11.54
CA MET A 43 10.14 -12.11 -12.97
C MET A 43 10.80 -13.29 -13.68
N ASN A 44 10.03 -13.99 -14.49
CA ASN A 44 10.53 -14.99 -15.43
C ASN A 44 9.80 -14.88 -16.78
N ASP A 45 9.89 -15.87 -17.65
CA ASP A 45 9.26 -15.82 -18.99
C ASP A 45 7.75 -16.15 -18.97
N THR A 46 7.22 -16.53 -17.80
CA THR A 46 5.83 -16.98 -17.61
C THR A 46 5.02 -15.99 -16.77
N TYR A 47 5.58 -15.54 -15.64
CA TYR A 47 4.97 -14.57 -14.74
C TYR A 47 5.88 -13.40 -14.33
N LEU A 48 5.23 -12.30 -14.03
CA LEU A 48 5.77 -11.13 -13.35
C LEU A 48 5.01 -10.95 -12.04
N GLU A 49 5.73 -10.89 -10.92
CA GLU A 49 5.15 -10.69 -9.58
C GLU A 49 5.47 -9.29 -9.06
N ILE A 50 4.42 -8.53 -8.76
CA ILE A 50 4.49 -7.12 -8.41
C ILE A 50 3.86 -6.92 -7.04
N CYS A 51 4.39 -5.98 -6.25
CA CYS A 51 3.82 -5.65 -4.96
C CYS A 51 2.43 -5.00 -5.08
N ASP A 52 1.62 -5.19 -4.04
CA ASP A 52 0.46 -4.36 -3.78
C ASP A 52 0.88 -2.91 -3.53
N ALA A 53 0.03 -1.95 -3.91
CA ALA A 53 0.36 -0.53 -3.78
C ALA A 53 0.53 -0.09 -2.31
N SER A 54 -0.06 -0.82 -1.37
CA SER A 54 0.09 -0.56 0.07
C SER A 54 1.43 -1.01 0.65
N PHE A 55 2.27 -1.73 -0.10
CA PHE A 55 3.54 -2.26 0.40
C PHE A 55 4.44 -1.16 1.01
N PHE A 56 4.54 -0.01 0.34
CA PHE A 56 5.30 1.15 0.81
C PHE A 56 4.60 1.97 1.92
N GLN A 57 3.41 1.54 2.37
CA GLN A 57 2.70 2.16 3.50
C GLN A 57 2.90 1.41 4.81
N VAL A 58 3.42 0.17 4.75
CA VAL A 58 3.59 -0.67 5.93
C VAL A 58 4.58 -0.02 6.90
N GLY A 59 4.15 0.16 8.15
CA GLY A 59 4.90 0.83 9.21
C GLY A 59 4.27 2.15 9.67
N TRP A 60 3.49 2.81 8.81
CA TRP A 60 2.80 4.07 9.16
C TRP A 60 1.70 3.87 10.22
N CYS A 61 0.95 2.78 10.12
CA CYS A 61 -0.11 2.49 11.10
C CYS A 61 0.48 1.99 12.43
N LEU A 62 1.59 1.26 12.39
CA LEU A 62 2.37 0.94 13.59
C LEU A 62 2.91 2.21 14.26
N MET A 63 3.42 3.17 13.49
CA MET A 63 3.86 4.47 14.03
C MET A 63 2.71 5.20 14.73
N ALA A 64 1.54 5.27 14.08
CA ALA A 64 0.36 5.89 14.64
C ALA A 64 -0.10 5.22 15.95
N PHE A 65 0.06 3.90 16.06
CA PHE A 65 -0.18 3.17 17.31
C PHE A 65 0.84 3.53 18.40
N LEU A 66 2.14 3.46 18.09
CA LEU A 66 3.21 3.70 19.07
C LEU A 66 3.20 5.13 19.64
N VAL A 67 2.77 6.12 18.85
CA VAL A 67 2.64 7.50 19.31
C VAL A 67 1.27 7.76 19.91
N GLY A 68 0.20 7.32 19.22
CA GLY A 68 -1.17 7.66 19.59
C GLY A 68 -1.67 6.91 20.83
N PHE A 69 -1.37 5.62 20.96
CA PHE A 69 -1.88 4.81 22.07
C PHE A 69 -1.38 5.29 23.44
N PRO A 70 -0.07 5.55 23.68
CA PRO A 70 0.38 6.03 24.99
C PRO A 70 -0.20 7.40 25.36
N VAL A 71 -0.29 8.33 24.39
CA VAL A 71 -0.86 9.67 24.61
C VAL A 71 -2.34 9.58 24.96
N LEU A 72 -3.11 8.80 24.19
CA LEU A 72 -4.55 8.63 24.44
C LEU A 72 -4.82 7.89 25.75
N LEU A 73 -3.98 6.90 26.11
CA LEU A 73 -4.09 6.20 27.38
C LEU A 73 -3.78 7.13 28.55
N PHE A 74 -2.73 7.95 28.45
CA PHE A 74 -2.42 8.97 29.45
C PHE A 74 -3.60 9.94 29.61
N LEU A 75 -4.14 10.48 28.52
CA LEU A 75 -5.31 11.35 28.57
C LEU A 75 -6.53 10.66 29.19
N ALA A 76 -6.80 9.39 28.87
CA ALA A 76 -7.90 8.65 29.46
C ALA A 76 -7.74 8.55 30.99
N ILE A 77 -6.54 8.20 31.45
CA ILE A 77 -6.24 8.08 32.89
C ILE A 77 -6.35 9.45 33.58
N SER A 78 -5.74 10.49 33.02
CA SER A 78 -5.81 11.84 33.59
C SER A 78 -7.25 12.35 33.71
N ASN A 79 -8.05 12.21 32.64
CA ASN A 79 -9.46 12.62 32.68
C ASN A 79 -10.28 11.78 33.68
N ALA A 80 -9.99 10.49 33.83
CA ALA A 80 -10.64 9.66 34.84
C ALA A 80 -10.27 10.11 36.27
N MET A 81 -9.00 10.40 36.52
CA MET A 81 -8.52 10.91 37.82
C MET A 81 -9.17 12.25 38.17
N ASP A 82 -9.17 13.21 37.24
CA ASP A 82 -9.82 14.51 37.43
C ASP A 82 -11.33 14.39 37.68
N SER A 83 -11.97 13.37 37.09
CA SER A 83 -13.41 13.10 37.28
C SER A 83 -13.74 12.52 38.66
N ILE A 84 -12.78 11.88 39.30
CA ILE A 84 -12.90 11.31 40.66
C ILE A 84 -12.52 12.37 41.70
N GLU A 85 -11.43 13.09 41.47
CA GLU A 85 -10.87 14.10 42.37
C GLU A 85 -11.20 15.51 41.89
N VAL A 86 -12.49 15.87 41.91
CA VAL A 86 -12.94 17.17 41.42
C VAL A 86 -12.35 18.30 42.28
N PRO A 87 -11.68 19.30 41.67
CA PRO A 87 -11.07 20.41 42.41
C PRO A 87 -12.07 21.16 43.29
N ALA A 88 -11.67 21.47 44.52
CA ALA A 88 -12.54 22.13 45.51
C ALA A 88 -13.11 23.49 45.03
N ALA A 89 -12.42 24.19 44.14
CA ALA A 89 -12.92 25.42 43.51
C ALA A 89 -14.16 25.17 42.63
N ILE A 90 -14.19 24.06 41.89
CA ILE A 90 -15.30 23.67 41.03
C ILE A 90 -16.49 23.17 41.86
N VAL A 91 -16.20 22.44 42.95
CA VAL A 91 -17.22 22.02 43.92
C VAL A 91 -17.90 23.23 44.55
N ARG A 92 -17.14 24.26 44.92
CA ARG A 92 -17.69 25.52 45.48
C ARG A 92 -18.59 26.27 44.51
N ASN A 93 -18.36 26.15 43.20
CA ASN A 93 -19.18 26.77 42.17
C ASN A 93 -20.46 25.97 41.85
N GLY A 94 -20.62 24.76 42.40
CA GLY A 94 -21.79 23.89 42.14
C GLY A 94 -21.70 23.07 40.85
N ASP A 95 -20.60 23.19 40.10
CA ASP A 95 -20.44 22.58 38.77
C ASP A 95 -19.78 21.19 38.79
N ALA A 96 -19.58 20.61 39.98
CA ALA A 96 -18.82 19.36 40.15
C ALA A 96 -19.37 18.18 39.32
N ALA A 97 -20.70 18.06 39.25
CA ALA A 97 -21.35 16.99 38.47
C ALA A 97 -21.08 17.14 36.97
N TRP A 98 -21.17 18.36 36.43
CA TRP A 98 -20.90 18.64 35.03
C TRP A 98 -19.42 18.47 34.67
N PHE A 99 -18.52 18.88 35.57
CA PHE A 99 -17.09 18.66 35.40
C PHE A 99 -16.75 17.17 35.37
N SER A 100 -17.21 16.39 36.35
CA SER A 100 -17.00 14.94 36.39
C SER A 100 -17.62 14.24 35.17
N ALA A 101 -18.85 14.60 34.78
CA ALA A 101 -19.49 14.04 33.59
C ALA A 101 -18.71 14.33 32.30
N SER A 102 -18.18 15.55 32.15
CA SER A 102 -17.38 15.91 30.96
C SER A 102 -16.02 15.20 30.94
N GLY A 103 -15.36 15.04 32.08
CA GLY A 103 -14.13 14.25 32.19
C GLY A 103 -14.36 12.77 31.86
N TRP A 104 -15.45 12.14 32.34
CA TRP A 104 -15.80 10.78 31.94
C TRP A 104 -16.11 10.65 30.44
N ALA A 105 -16.77 11.65 29.85
CA ALA A 105 -17.01 11.67 28.41
C ALA A 105 -15.69 11.75 27.62
N LEU A 106 -14.76 12.62 28.03
CA LEU A 106 -13.43 12.73 27.41
C LEU A 106 -12.59 11.46 27.61
N CYS A 107 -12.67 10.83 28.78
CA CYS A 107 -12.06 9.53 29.04
C CYS A 107 -12.59 8.45 28.09
N ALA A 108 -13.92 8.38 27.91
CA ALA A 108 -14.54 7.43 26.98
C ALA A 108 -14.09 7.69 25.52
N VAL A 109 -14.00 8.95 25.09
CA VAL A 109 -13.47 9.31 23.77
C VAL A 109 -12.00 8.90 23.62
N ALA A 110 -11.17 9.12 24.64
CA ALA A 110 -9.77 8.73 24.63
C ALA A 110 -9.60 7.20 24.55
N LEU A 111 -10.41 6.44 25.29
CA LEU A 111 -10.44 4.97 25.22
C LEU A 111 -10.91 4.46 23.86
N ALA A 112 -11.92 5.10 23.25
CA ALA A 112 -12.33 4.79 21.89
C ALA A 112 -11.19 5.08 20.89
N GLY A 113 -10.43 6.15 21.12
CA GLY A 113 -9.19 6.44 20.39
C GLY A 113 -8.13 5.35 20.54
N CYS A 114 -7.93 4.81 21.75
CA CYS A 114 -7.04 3.67 21.99
C CYS A 114 -7.48 2.42 21.22
N ALA A 115 -8.78 2.12 21.20
CA ALA A 115 -9.31 1.01 20.41
C ALA A 115 -9.05 1.23 18.91
N PHE A 116 -9.21 2.47 18.42
CA PHE A 116 -8.91 2.82 17.03
C PHE A 116 -7.43 2.65 16.68
N THR A 117 -6.50 3.07 17.55
CA THR A 117 -5.06 2.87 17.30
C THR A 117 -4.67 1.39 17.31
N ILE A 118 -5.33 0.54 18.11
CA ILE A 118 -5.18 -0.92 18.03
C ILE A 118 -5.63 -1.44 16.66
N VAL A 119 -6.75 -0.96 16.11
CA VAL A 119 -7.18 -1.33 14.76
C VAL A 119 -6.12 -0.95 13.70
N LEU A 120 -5.45 0.20 13.86
CA LEU A 120 -4.33 0.59 13.00
C LEU A 120 -3.14 -0.35 13.15
N LEU A 121 -2.76 -0.72 14.37
CA LEU A 121 -1.70 -1.71 14.61
C LEU A 121 -1.94 -3.00 13.84
N LEU A 122 -3.18 -3.53 13.87
CA LEU A 122 -3.57 -4.76 13.19
C LEU A 122 -3.58 -4.66 11.65
N LYS A 123 -3.47 -3.45 11.08
CA LYS A 123 -3.33 -3.27 9.62
C LYS A 123 -1.92 -3.60 9.15
N ASP A 124 -0.91 -3.19 9.93
CA ASP A 124 0.51 -3.39 9.64
C ASP A 124 1.06 -4.68 10.24
N CYS A 125 0.75 -4.93 11.51
CA CYS A 125 1.22 -6.09 12.26
C CYS A 125 0.18 -7.21 12.23
N PHE A 126 0.63 -8.45 12.40
CA PHE A 126 -0.24 -9.64 12.44
C PHE A 126 -1.06 -9.86 11.15
N ASN A 127 -0.61 -9.28 10.03
CA ASN A 127 -1.22 -9.41 8.71
C ASN A 127 -0.29 -10.23 7.82
N TYR A 128 -0.24 -9.94 6.52
CA TYR A 128 0.72 -10.55 5.60
C TYR A 128 1.92 -9.63 5.40
N ARG A 129 3.11 -10.23 5.38
CA ARG A 129 4.40 -9.57 5.09
C ARG A 129 4.31 -8.70 3.84
N HIS A 130 3.80 -9.28 2.78
CA HIS A 130 3.49 -8.56 1.56
C HIS A 130 2.24 -9.17 0.93
N LYS A 131 1.56 -8.36 0.13
CA LYS A 131 0.60 -8.84 -0.85
C LYS A 131 1.19 -8.57 -2.22
N SER A 132 0.96 -9.49 -3.14
CA SER A 132 1.49 -9.41 -4.49
C SER A 132 0.42 -9.76 -5.51
N VAL A 133 0.67 -9.28 -6.73
CA VAL A 133 -0.11 -9.58 -7.92
C VAL A 133 0.80 -10.26 -8.92
N ARG A 134 0.45 -11.48 -9.33
CA ARG A 134 1.15 -12.23 -10.38
C ARG A 134 0.42 -12.04 -11.70
N PHE A 135 1.14 -11.55 -12.69
CA PHE A 135 0.70 -11.40 -14.07
C PHE A 135 1.29 -12.55 -14.88
N ASN A 136 0.45 -13.48 -15.29
CA ASN A 136 0.87 -14.64 -16.08
C ASN A 136 0.63 -14.36 -17.56
N ARG A 137 1.73 -14.20 -18.30
CA ARG A 137 1.70 -13.91 -19.74
C ARG A 137 1.15 -15.06 -20.56
N ARG A 138 1.55 -16.29 -20.24
CA ARG A 138 1.22 -17.48 -21.05
C ARG A 138 -0.28 -17.78 -21.04
N THR A 139 -0.89 -17.70 -19.86
CA THR A 139 -2.33 -17.92 -19.68
C THR A 139 -3.15 -16.63 -19.83
N ARG A 140 -2.50 -15.46 -19.93
CA ARG A 140 -3.12 -14.13 -19.89
C ARG A 140 -4.03 -13.95 -18.67
N MET A 141 -3.60 -14.45 -17.51
CA MET A 141 -4.33 -14.36 -16.24
C MET A 141 -3.60 -13.48 -15.24
N VAL A 142 -4.36 -12.76 -14.43
CA VAL A 142 -3.87 -11.96 -13.31
C VAL A 142 -4.38 -12.55 -12.02
N TYR A 143 -3.46 -12.85 -11.11
CA TYR A 143 -3.73 -13.42 -9.80
C TYR A 143 -3.35 -12.38 -8.75
N ALA A 144 -4.29 -11.94 -7.92
CA ALA A 144 -4.03 -11.03 -6.81
C ALA A 144 -4.22 -11.76 -5.48
N PHE A 145 -3.17 -11.78 -4.66
CA PHE A 145 -3.19 -12.45 -3.36
C PHE A 145 -3.96 -11.61 -2.32
N ARG A 146 -4.86 -12.25 -1.58
CA ARG A 146 -5.61 -11.63 -0.47
C ARG A 146 -5.28 -12.25 0.88
N HIS A 147 -5.35 -13.58 0.96
CA HIS A 147 -5.07 -14.34 2.17
C HIS A 147 -4.67 -15.78 1.83
N ASN A 148 -4.08 -16.49 2.80
CA ASN A 148 -3.82 -17.92 2.67
C ASN A 148 -5.13 -18.70 2.76
N GLY A 149 -5.22 -19.81 2.01
CA GLY A 149 -6.36 -20.74 2.05
C GLY A 149 -7.43 -20.51 0.96
N PRO A 150 -8.56 -21.23 1.04
CA PRO A 150 -9.61 -21.22 0.02
C PRO A 150 -10.18 -19.81 -0.21
N GLY A 151 -10.38 -19.42 -1.47
CA GLY A 151 -10.90 -18.09 -1.82
C GLY A 151 -9.91 -16.93 -1.61
N GLY A 152 -8.65 -17.24 -1.24
CA GLY A 152 -7.62 -16.27 -0.91
C GLY A 152 -6.95 -15.58 -2.10
N VAL A 153 -7.34 -15.91 -3.33
CA VAL A 153 -6.78 -15.34 -4.56
C VAL A 153 -7.90 -14.83 -5.45
N VAL A 154 -7.78 -13.58 -5.90
CA VAL A 154 -8.65 -13.03 -6.95
C VAL A 154 -8.01 -13.33 -8.30
N GLN A 155 -8.77 -13.95 -9.20
CA GLN A 155 -8.32 -14.29 -10.54
C GLN A 155 -9.12 -13.49 -11.56
N VAL A 156 -8.45 -12.89 -12.52
CA VAL A 156 -9.10 -12.14 -13.61
C VAL A 156 -8.32 -12.31 -14.91
N PRO A 157 -8.98 -12.61 -16.05
CA PRO A 157 -8.33 -12.58 -17.34
C PRO A 157 -7.82 -11.18 -17.65
N TRP A 158 -6.56 -11.08 -18.09
CA TRP A 158 -5.89 -9.81 -18.41
C TRP A 158 -6.71 -8.96 -19.38
N ASP A 159 -7.30 -9.57 -20.40
CA ASP A 159 -8.13 -8.87 -21.41
C ASP A 159 -9.49 -8.37 -20.88
N LYS A 160 -9.98 -8.95 -19.77
CA LYS A 160 -11.24 -8.54 -19.12
C LYS A 160 -11.02 -7.63 -17.91
N ALA A 161 -9.78 -7.51 -17.44
CA ALA A 161 -9.44 -6.70 -16.28
C ALA A 161 -9.66 -5.21 -16.56
N PHE A 162 -10.37 -4.52 -15.67
CA PHE A 162 -10.55 -3.08 -15.76
C PHE A 162 -9.42 -2.39 -14.99
N PHE A 163 -8.34 -2.04 -15.69
CA PHE A 163 -7.25 -1.26 -15.13
C PHE A 163 -7.51 0.23 -15.28
N TYR A 164 -7.22 0.99 -14.23
CA TYR A 164 -7.32 2.44 -14.26
C TYR A 164 -6.35 3.08 -13.27
N VAL A 165 -5.98 4.34 -13.55
CA VAL A 165 -5.20 5.13 -12.59
C VAL A 165 -6.15 5.64 -11.50
N HIS A 166 -5.96 5.15 -10.29
CA HIS A 166 -6.74 5.57 -9.14
C HIS A 166 -6.02 6.69 -8.40
N ARG A 167 -6.56 7.91 -8.50
CA ARG A 167 -6.15 9.06 -7.68
C ARG A 167 -7.18 9.33 -6.60
N GLN A 168 -6.71 9.34 -5.36
CA GLN A 168 -7.52 9.66 -4.20
C GLN A 168 -7.68 11.17 -4.02
N ALA A 169 -8.66 11.57 -3.21
CA ALA A 169 -8.81 12.96 -2.82
C ALA A 169 -7.53 13.46 -2.15
N SER A 170 -7.10 14.67 -2.51
CA SER A 170 -5.92 15.28 -1.92
C SER A 170 -6.20 15.60 -0.45
N ASN A 171 -5.35 15.10 0.44
CA ASN A 171 -5.35 15.47 1.84
C ASN A 171 -3.96 15.99 2.21
N SER A 172 -3.84 17.31 2.45
CA SER A 172 -2.58 17.96 2.78
C SER A 172 -1.95 17.41 4.06
N MET A 173 -2.75 16.98 5.04
CA MET A 173 -2.24 16.38 6.28
C MET A 173 -1.62 14.99 6.07
N MET A 174 -1.95 14.32 4.96
CA MET A 174 -1.47 12.97 4.61
C MET A 174 -0.49 12.99 3.43
N GLY A 175 0.10 14.16 3.13
CA GLY A 175 1.09 14.34 2.05
C GLY A 175 0.50 14.58 0.65
N GLY A 176 -0.82 14.69 0.51
CA GLY A 176 -1.51 15.00 -0.74
C GLY A 176 -2.46 13.91 -1.23
N ALA A 177 -2.51 13.70 -2.54
CA ALA A 177 -3.35 12.73 -3.22
C ALA A 177 -2.56 11.46 -3.58
N PRO A 178 -2.83 10.32 -2.92
CA PRO A 178 -2.31 9.04 -3.34
C PRO A 178 -2.76 8.68 -4.75
N THR A 179 -1.81 8.32 -5.61
CA THR A 179 -2.03 7.89 -7.00
C THR A 179 -1.33 6.56 -7.24
N MET A 180 -2.07 5.58 -7.75
CA MET A 180 -1.60 4.21 -8.00
C MET A 180 -2.45 3.52 -9.06
N MET A 181 -1.97 2.39 -9.59
CA MET A 181 -2.78 1.53 -10.44
C MET A 181 -3.74 0.69 -9.61
N ARG A 182 -4.96 0.51 -10.14
CA ARG A 182 -5.96 -0.38 -9.55
C ARG A 182 -6.65 -1.19 -10.63
N CYS A 183 -6.99 -2.43 -10.27
CA CYS A 183 -7.85 -3.28 -11.06
C CYS A 183 -9.23 -3.37 -10.42
N LEU A 184 -10.28 -3.22 -11.24
CA LEU A 184 -11.64 -3.65 -10.91
C LEU A 184 -11.93 -4.95 -11.64
N VAL A 185 -12.47 -5.92 -10.93
CA VAL A 185 -13.01 -7.17 -11.49
C VAL A 185 -14.50 -6.98 -11.61
N LEU A 186 -14.97 -7.01 -12.86
CA LEU A 186 -16.35 -6.79 -13.21
C LEU A 186 -17.07 -8.13 -13.39
N ASP A 187 -18.33 -8.16 -12.98
CA ASP A 187 -19.27 -9.22 -13.33
C ASP A 187 -19.73 -9.07 -14.79
N ASP A 188 -20.46 -10.06 -15.30
CA ASP A 188 -21.10 -10.03 -16.62
C ASP A 188 -22.08 -8.85 -16.75
N THR A 189 -22.66 -8.39 -15.64
CA THR A 189 -23.51 -7.18 -15.61
C THR A 189 -22.72 -5.86 -15.44
N SER A 190 -21.41 -5.86 -15.66
CA SER A 190 -20.52 -4.69 -15.49
C SER A 190 -20.51 -4.06 -14.08
N LYS A 191 -20.80 -4.87 -13.05
CA LYS A 191 -20.73 -4.44 -11.65
C LYS A 191 -19.42 -4.84 -11.02
N VAL A 192 -18.89 -4.02 -10.11
CA VAL A 192 -17.64 -4.30 -9.39
C VAL A 192 -17.86 -5.39 -8.34
N VAL A 193 -17.28 -6.57 -8.56
CA VAL A 193 -17.32 -7.70 -7.63
C VAL A 193 -16.07 -7.75 -6.77
N ASN A 194 -14.91 -7.47 -7.36
CA ASN A 194 -13.63 -7.49 -6.67
C ASN A 194 -12.72 -6.35 -7.14
N THR A 195 -11.70 -6.07 -6.33
CA THR A 195 -10.68 -5.06 -6.62
C THR A 195 -9.40 -5.38 -5.90
N PHE A 196 -8.29 -4.87 -6.43
CA PHE A 196 -6.96 -4.88 -5.83
C PHE A 196 -6.13 -3.72 -6.42
N SER A 197 -5.24 -3.15 -5.63
CA SER A 197 -4.24 -2.18 -6.09
C SER A 197 -2.89 -2.85 -6.30
N PHE A 198 -2.02 -2.27 -7.12
CA PHE A 198 -0.70 -2.84 -7.38
C PHE A 198 0.27 -1.80 -7.92
N GLY A 199 1.55 -2.16 -7.88
CA GLY A 199 2.63 -1.38 -8.47
C GLY A 199 2.94 -0.12 -7.68
N LEU A 200 3.42 0.89 -8.41
CA LEU A 200 3.91 2.12 -7.81
C LEU A 200 2.77 2.90 -7.14
N ARG A 201 2.99 3.29 -5.88
CA ARG A 201 2.17 4.25 -5.16
C ARG A 201 2.95 5.55 -4.97
N THR A 202 2.41 6.63 -5.48
CA THR A 202 2.94 7.98 -5.28
C THR A 202 1.96 8.81 -4.47
N VAL A 203 2.44 9.78 -3.70
CA VAL A 203 1.57 10.72 -2.95
C VAL A 203 2.06 12.12 -3.25
N ASN A 204 1.19 12.94 -3.85
CA ASN A 204 1.52 14.33 -4.14
C ASN A 204 0.27 15.22 -4.05
N GLY A 205 0.43 16.44 -3.53
CA GLY A 205 -0.65 17.41 -3.44
C GLY A 205 -0.89 18.23 -4.71
N ALA A 206 0.02 18.13 -5.70
CA ALA A 206 0.00 18.96 -6.89
C ALA A 206 -1.11 18.55 -7.86
N ASN A 207 -1.77 19.53 -8.48
CA ASN A 207 -2.81 19.24 -9.48
C ASN A 207 -2.21 18.53 -10.71
N GLU A 208 -2.96 17.63 -11.36
CA GLU A 208 -2.52 16.93 -12.57
C GLU A 208 -2.32 17.87 -13.77
N SER A 209 -2.77 19.12 -13.66
CA SER A 209 -2.46 20.16 -14.66
C SER A 209 -1.05 20.73 -14.53
N SER A 210 -0.40 20.61 -13.37
CA SER A 210 0.96 21.10 -13.17
C SER A 210 2.00 20.12 -13.71
N GLU A 211 3.18 20.62 -14.07
CA GLU A 211 4.29 19.81 -14.57
C GLU A 211 4.62 18.65 -13.61
N TYR A 212 4.74 18.95 -12.32
CA TYR A 212 5.01 17.95 -11.29
C TYR A 212 3.86 16.92 -11.15
N GLY A 213 2.60 17.36 -11.18
CA GLY A 213 1.46 16.45 -11.10
C GLY A 213 1.37 15.51 -12.31
N ARG A 214 1.69 16.02 -13.52
CA ARG A 214 1.80 15.21 -14.75
C ARG A 214 2.93 14.20 -14.65
N GLN A 215 4.08 14.60 -14.12
CA GLN A 215 5.22 13.70 -13.94
C GLN A 215 4.87 12.54 -13.00
N VAL A 216 4.14 12.80 -11.92
CA VAL A 216 3.73 11.73 -11.00
C VAL A 216 2.73 10.77 -11.65
N LEU A 217 1.76 11.30 -12.40
CA LEU A 217 0.84 10.47 -13.18
C LEU A 217 1.62 9.60 -14.20
N TYR A 218 2.59 10.21 -14.89
CA TYR A 218 3.44 9.53 -15.86
C TYR A 218 4.25 8.39 -15.22
N GLN A 219 4.78 8.56 -14.01
CA GLN A 219 5.50 7.47 -13.32
C GLN A 219 4.61 6.24 -13.05
N VAL A 220 3.36 6.46 -12.65
CA VAL A 220 2.39 5.38 -12.43
C VAL A 220 2.03 4.70 -13.75
N GLN A 221 1.87 5.48 -14.83
CA GLN A 221 1.61 4.97 -16.17
C GLN A 221 2.80 4.19 -16.75
N ALA A 222 4.02 4.69 -16.59
CA ALA A 222 5.26 4.03 -17.00
C ALA A 222 5.47 2.71 -16.24
N ASN A 223 5.05 2.66 -14.97
CA ASN A 223 5.03 1.41 -14.21
C ASN A 223 4.01 0.42 -14.77
N PHE A 224 2.81 0.86 -15.14
CA PHE A 224 1.86 -0.02 -15.81
C PHE A 224 2.34 -0.46 -17.21
N GLU A 225 2.99 0.43 -17.96
CA GLU A 225 3.54 0.14 -19.28
C GLU A 225 4.60 -0.97 -19.22
N PHE A 226 5.41 -1.01 -18.15
CA PHE A 226 6.30 -2.13 -17.87
C PHE A 226 5.55 -3.47 -17.77
N ILE A 227 4.42 -3.49 -17.07
CA ILE A 227 3.58 -4.69 -16.91
C ILE A 227 2.94 -5.07 -18.25
N ARG A 228 2.43 -4.07 -18.98
CA ARG A 228 1.80 -4.25 -20.29
C ARG A 228 2.78 -4.84 -21.31
N ARG A 229 3.98 -4.25 -21.46
CA ARG A 229 5.04 -4.77 -22.36
C ARG A 229 5.47 -6.16 -21.95
N TYR A 230 5.61 -6.42 -20.66
CA TYR A 230 5.87 -7.77 -20.17
C TYR A 230 4.77 -8.75 -20.62
N MET A 231 3.50 -8.40 -20.42
CA MET A 231 2.36 -9.26 -20.80
C MET A 231 2.22 -9.45 -22.31
N GLU A 232 2.41 -8.40 -23.11
CA GLU A 232 2.16 -8.47 -24.55
C GLU A 232 3.37 -8.96 -25.35
N GLU A 233 4.59 -8.55 -24.98
CA GLU A 233 5.80 -8.77 -25.79
C GLU A 233 6.80 -9.71 -25.08
N GLY A 234 6.75 -9.78 -23.75
CA GLY A 234 7.53 -10.70 -22.93
C GLY A 234 8.67 -10.04 -22.18
N ARG A 235 9.52 -10.86 -21.54
CA ARG A 235 10.60 -10.40 -20.66
C ARG A 235 11.65 -9.54 -21.36
N THR A 236 11.97 -9.83 -22.62
CA THR A 236 13.00 -9.12 -23.38
C THR A 236 12.56 -7.73 -23.85
N ALA A 237 11.26 -7.43 -23.81
CA ALA A 237 10.70 -6.17 -24.26
C ALA A 237 10.66 -5.09 -23.16
N VAL A 238 11.04 -5.43 -21.93
CA VAL A 238 11.08 -4.50 -20.81
C VAL A 238 12.52 -4.24 -20.36
N PRO A 239 12.81 -3.07 -19.78
CA PRO A 239 14.11 -2.82 -19.16
C PRO A 239 14.44 -3.87 -18.10
N PRO A 240 15.73 -4.24 -17.95
CA PRO A 240 16.13 -5.20 -16.94
C PRO A 240 15.83 -4.66 -15.54
N VAL A 241 15.18 -5.48 -14.71
CA VAL A 241 14.93 -5.16 -13.30
C VAL A 241 16.27 -5.08 -12.57
N LYS A 242 16.67 -3.87 -12.20
CA LYS A 242 17.96 -3.63 -11.53
C LYS A 242 17.98 -4.17 -10.10
N LYS A 243 16.83 -4.13 -9.43
CA LYS A 243 16.70 -4.53 -8.04
C LYS A 243 15.32 -5.10 -7.78
N TYR A 244 15.28 -6.32 -7.26
CA TYR A 244 14.04 -6.97 -6.84
C TYR A 244 13.69 -6.56 -5.41
N LEU A 245 12.40 -6.51 -5.12
CA LEU A 245 11.91 -6.35 -3.77
C LEU A 245 12.25 -7.58 -2.92
N PRO A 246 12.73 -7.38 -1.68
CA PRO A 246 13.06 -8.48 -0.79
C PRO A 246 11.78 -9.16 -0.25
N ARG A 247 11.80 -10.49 -0.16
CA ARG A 247 10.69 -11.28 0.40
C ARG A 247 10.83 -11.55 1.89
N GLU A 248 12.06 -11.69 2.34
CA GLU A 248 12.37 -12.06 3.72
C GLU A 248 12.42 -10.84 4.65
N PRO A 249 11.90 -10.97 5.89
CA PRO A 249 12.00 -9.92 6.87
C PRO A 249 13.47 -9.76 7.32
N SER A 250 14.08 -8.65 6.95
CA SER A 250 15.34 -8.21 7.57
C SER A 250 15.38 -6.70 7.67
N LEU A 251 16.13 -6.18 8.65
CA LEU A 251 16.31 -4.74 8.79
C LEU A 251 16.99 -4.15 7.55
N ARG A 252 17.99 -4.84 7.00
CA ARG A 252 18.67 -4.45 5.76
C ARG A 252 17.70 -4.36 4.58
N ASN A 253 16.82 -5.35 4.44
CA ASN A 253 15.80 -5.38 3.38
C ASN A 253 14.84 -4.20 3.52
N SER A 254 14.35 -3.93 4.74
CA SER A 254 13.45 -2.82 5.02
C SER A 254 14.11 -1.45 4.77
N MET A 255 15.36 -1.27 5.20
CA MET A 255 16.15 -0.08 4.85
C MET A 255 16.29 0.06 3.34
N SER A 256 16.53 -1.04 2.63
CA SER A 256 16.66 -1.01 1.17
C SER A 256 15.36 -0.60 0.45
N VAL A 257 14.21 -0.76 1.10
CA VAL A 257 12.89 -0.31 0.63
C VAL A 257 12.71 1.18 0.85
N TRP A 258 12.91 1.64 2.08
CA TRP A 258 12.67 3.03 2.47
C TRP A 258 13.74 4.02 2.00
N PHE A 259 14.99 3.60 1.88
CA PHE A 259 16.08 4.43 1.35
C PHE A 259 16.17 4.42 -0.19
N TYR A 260 15.30 3.66 -0.87
CA TYR A 260 15.27 3.64 -2.32
C TYR A 260 14.96 5.05 -2.86
N GLY A 261 15.75 5.53 -3.81
CA GLY A 261 15.64 6.88 -4.38
C GLY A 261 16.21 8.00 -3.51
N LEU A 262 16.28 7.85 -2.17
CA LEU A 262 16.83 8.90 -1.28
C LEU A 262 18.31 9.18 -1.59
N GLY A 263 19.09 8.13 -1.86
CA GLY A 263 20.49 8.28 -2.24
C GLY A 263 20.70 9.01 -3.58
N ASP A 264 19.79 8.80 -4.54
CA ASP A 264 19.88 9.45 -5.85
C ASP A 264 19.50 10.93 -5.76
N ILE A 265 18.53 11.28 -4.90
CA ILE A 265 18.21 12.68 -4.58
C ILE A 265 19.42 13.41 -4.01
N GLY A 266 20.13 12.80 -3.05
CA GLY A 266 21.29 13.42 -2.41
C GLY A 266 22.52 13.62 -3.33
N ARG A 267 22.54 12.96 -4.49
CA ARG A 267 23.61 13.13 -5.50
C ARG A 267 23.38 14.33 -6.42
N ALA A 268 22.15 14.84 -6.51
CA ALA A 268 21.81 15.89 -7.47
C ALA A 268 22.38 17.27 -7.09
N SER A 269 22.44 17.62 -5.80
CA SER A 269 23.04 18.89 -5.35
C SER A 269 23.46 18.83 -3.88
N SER A 270 24.30 19.79 -3.43
CA SER A 270 24.70 19.90 -2.02
C SER A 270 23.50 20.16 -1.09
N ALA A 271 22.55 20.99 -1.53
CA ALA A 271 21.31 21.25 -0.80
C ALA A 271 20.45 19.98 -0.66
N LEU A 272 20.30 19.21 -1.74
CA LEU A 272 19.57 17.94 -1.71
C LEU A 272 20.29 16.86 -0.91
N ARG A 273 21.62 16.91 -0.83
CA ARG A 273 22.42 16.04 0.04
C ARG A 273 22.15 16.33 1.52
N ALA A 274 22.15 17.60 1.91
CA ALA A 274 21.80 18.01 3.27
C ALA A 274 20.37 17.60 3.61
N PHE A 275 19.42 17.83 2.69
CA PHE A 275 18.04 17.37 2.83
C PHE A 275 17.95 15.84 3.02
N SER A 276 18.65 15.07 2.19
CA SER A 276 18.66 13.60 2.28
C SER A 276 19.26 13.11 3.61
N PHE A 277 20.27 13.82 4.12
CA PHE A 277 20.85 13.53 5.43
C PHE A 277 19.86 13.78 6.57
N VAL A 278 19.16 14.92 6.58
CA VAL A 278 18.12 15.22 7.58
C VAL A 278 16.98 14.19 7.53
N MET A 279 16.54 13.82 6.32
CA MET A 279 15.48 12.84 6.14
C MET A 279 15.90 11.40 6.49
N SER A 280 17.20 11.11 6.60
CA SER A 280 17.68 9.76 6.90
C SER A 280 17.21 9.25 8.28
N GLY A 281 17.08 10.13 9.28
CA GLY A 281 16.59 9.76 10.62
C GLY A 281 15.14 9.27 10.61
N PRO A 282 14.16 10.08 10.15
CA PRO A 282 12.78 9.64 9.99
C PRO A 282 12.62 8.41 9.09
N VAL A 283 13.37 8.34 7.98
CA VAL A 283 13.33 7.19 7.04
C VAL A 283 13.89 5.92 7.70
N PHE A 284 14.93 6.04 8.54
CA PHE A 284 15.44 4.92 9.33
C PHE A 284 14.42 4.42 10.34
N LEU A 285 13.73 5.33 11.06
CA LEU A 285 12.63 4.96 11.96
C LEU A 285 11.55 4.18 11.20
N LEU A 286 11.09 4.69 10.04
CA LEU A 286 10.11 3.98 9.22
C LEU A 286 10.62 2.61 8.73
N SER A 287 11.92 2.48 8.46
CA SER A 287 12.55 1.20 8.11
C SER A 287 12.47 0.18 9.25
N VAL A 288 12.71 0.63 10.49
CA VAL A 288 12.59 -0.21 11.69
C VAL A 288 11.13 -0.61 11.92
N LEU A 289 10.19 0.32 11.79
CA LEU A 289 8.76 0.03 11.96
C LEU A 289 8.24 -0.93 10.89
N HIS A 290 8.64 -0.72 9.63
CA HIS A 290 8.37 -1.66 8.55
C HIS A 290 8.95 -3.05 8.87
N TYR A 291 10.19 -3.13 9.36
CA TYR A 291 10.80 -4.40 9.74
C TYR A 291 10.01 -5.12 10.85
N ILE A 292 9.57 -4.41 11.90
CA ILE A 292 8.75 -4.98 12.98
C ILE A 292 7.40 -5.49 12.44
N ALA A 293 6.75 -4.72 11.57
CA ALA A 293 5.50 -5.12 10.92
C ALA A 293 5.68 -6.39 10.07
N GLN A 294 6.80 -6.52 9.36
CA GLN A 294 7.15 -7.73 8.61
C GLN A 294 7.40 -8.95 9.52
N LEU A 295 8.12 -8.77 10.64
CA LEU A 295 8.42 -9.85 11.59
C LEU A 295 7.16 -10.42 12.25
N THR A 296 6.21 -9.56 12.60
CA THR A 296 4.95 -9.95 13.26
C THR A 296 3.92 -10.50 12.28
N SER A 297 4.16 -10.37 10.97
CA SER A 297 3.24 -10.76 9.91
C SER A 297 3.58 -12.13 9.31
N ARG A 298 2.53 -12.78 8.80
CA ARG A 298 2.58 -14.10 8.17
C ARG A 298 3.11 -14.02 6.76
N GLU A 299 3.73 -15.09 6.30
CA GLU A 299 4.20 -15.20 4.93
C GLU A 299 3.02 -15.49 3.97
N PRO A 300 2.90 -14.75 2.85
CA PRO A 300 1.92 -15.06 1.82
C PRO A 300 2.31 -16.35 1.09
N VAL A 301 1.40 -17.31 1.01
CA VAL A 301 1.62 -18.58 0.31
C VAL A 301 0.61 -18.69 -0.83
N TRP A 302 1.12 -18.79 -2.05
CA TRP A 302 0.28 -18.97 -3.22
C TRP A 302 -0.32 -20.40 -3.26
N PRO A 303 -1.59 -20.55 -3.67
CA PRO A 303 -2.17 -21.87 -3.89
C PRO A 303 -1.39 -22.66 -4.95
N ALA A 304 -1.35 -23.98 -4.80
CA ALA A 304 -0.61 -24.87 -5.71
C ALA A 304 -1.02 -24.69 -7.18
N GLU A 305 -2.30 -24.43 -7.46
CA GLU A 305 -2.82 -24.16 -8.79
C GLU A 305 -2.14 -22.95 -9.46
N VAL A 306 -1.95 -21.86 -8.70
CA VAL A 306 -1.30 -20.65 -9.19
C VAL A 306 0.20 -20.88 -9.35
N GLU A 307 0.83 -21.62 -8.44
CA GLU A 307 2.24 -21.98 -8.57
C GLU A 307 2.51 -22.86 -9.80
N VAL A 308 1.63 -23.82 -10.09
CA VAL A 308 1.73 -24.65 -11.30
C VAL A 308 1.52 -23.81 -12.55
N ALA A 309 0.49 -22.95 -12.58
CA ALA A 309 0.22 -22.08 -13.72
C ALA A 309 1.38 -21.09 -14.00
N CYS A 310 2.06 -20.63 -12.95
CA CYS A 310 3.18 -19.69 -13.02
C CYS A 310 4.55 -20.37 -13.03
N ARG A 311 4.62 -21.70 -13.13
CA ARG A 311 5.90 -22.39 -13.16
C ARG A 311 6.65 -22.06 -14.44
N ASP A 312 7.95 -21.79 -14.30
CA ASP A 312 8.80 -21.50 -15.45
C ASP A 312 8.92 -22.73 -16.34
N THR A 313 8.34 -22.67 -17.54
CA THR A 313 8.39 -23.77 -18.51
C THR A 313 9.76 -23.84 -19.22
N SER A 314 10.59 -22.79 -19.11
CA SER A 314 11.92 -22.73 -19.72
C SER A 314 13.01 -23.40 -18.87
N ALA A 315 12.75 -23.61 -17.58
CA ALA A 315 13.60 -24.40 -16.70
C ALA A 315 13.31 -25.89 -16.92
N ALA A 316 13.79 -26.45 -18.04
CA ALA A 316 13.88 -27.90 -18.20
C ALA A 316 14.65 -28.49 -17.00
N PRO A 317 14.26 -29.65 -16.46
CA PRO A 317 14.94 -30.23 -15.31
C PRO A 317 16.39 -30.51 -15.72
N LEU A 318 17.35 -29.89 -15.02
CA LEU A 318 18.74 -30.32 -15.06
C LEU A 318 18.76 -31.80 -14.72
N ALA A 319 18.96 -32.64 -15.74
CA ALA A 319 19.21 -34.05 -15.59
C ALA A 319 20.40 -34.19 -14.64
N ARG A 320 20.17 -34.82 -13.48
CA ARG A 320 21.24 -35.23 -12.59
C ARG A 320 22.06 -36.28 -13.33
N ALA A 321 23.30 -35.94 -13.67
CA ALA A 321 24.37 -36.89 -13.97
C ALA A 321 25.17 -37.14 -12.70
#